data_AF-A0A5B9QJS6-F1
#
_entry.id   AF-A0A5B9QJS6-F1
#
_cell.length_a   1.000
_cell.length_b   1.000
_cell.length_c   1.000
_cell.angle_alpha   90.00
_cell.angle_beta   90.00
_cell.angle_gamma   90.00
#
_symmetry.space_group_name_H-M   'P 1'
#
loop_
_entity.id
_entity.type
_entity.pdbx_description
1 polymer ?
#
loop_
_entity_poly.entity_id
_entity_poly.type
_entity_poly.pdbx_seq_one_letter_code
_entity_poly.pdbx_strand_id
1 'polypeptide(L)'
;MTGRVDPDKVDAEHLSAELADFSGYRVGRYFERLVLYWLQHLRRVEIVAQSLPVRKGKRTIGEIDLLFRDEQGRLTHWELAVKFYLYVPQVRALNSHYLGPNVRDTFERKMQRLFDVQLPRSKRDFPDVDVRQAFVKGRIFYHPRDVAPANTPRHLSPDHLRCEWIRAAEVAALDRDDDVFYRLVDKPFWLSEQLAGQSDSDLLSHEELAELLREHFASRDRCVLVSQLEPSPDCDPMFVESQRMFVVPNHWPAELVS
;
A
#
# COMPACT_ATOMS: atom_id res chain seq x y z
N MET A 1 17.47 5.71 -5.66
CA MET A 1 17.31 4.40 -6.34
C MET A 1 16.01 4.44 -7.12
N THR A 2 16.13 4.87 -8.37
CA THR A 2 15.04 5.03 -9.35
C THR A 2 15.33 4.03 -10.47
N GLY A 3 14.92 2.78 -10.28
CA GLY A 3 14.98 1.75 -11.29
C GLY A 3 13.84 0.80 -11.05
N ARG A 4 12.98 0.59 -12.05
CA ARG A 4 11.97 -0.47 -12.03
C ARG A 4 12.74 -1.78 -11.95
N VAL A 5 12.29 -2.71 -11.10
CA VAL A 5 12.85 -4.06 -11.09
C VAL A 5 12.56 -4.66 -12.46
N ASP A 6 13.60 -5.17 -13.10
CA ASP A 6 13.49 -5.94 -14.33
C ASP A 6 12.78 -7.27 -14.02
N PRO A 7 11.55 -7.51 -14.52
CA PRO A 7 10.77 -8.69 -14.19
C PRO A 7 11.49 -9.99 -14.55
N ASP A 8 12.31 -9.98 -15.61
CA ASP A 8 13.04 -11.15 -16.09
C ASP A 8 14.13 -11.62 -15.11
N LYS A 9 14.48 -10.76 -14.13
CA LYS A 9 15.42 -11.11 -13.05
C LYS A 9 14.74 -11.77 -11.86
N VAL A 10 13.40 -11.81 -11.83
CA VAL A 10 12.62 -12.39 -10.74
C VAL A 10 12.32 -13.85 -11.06
N ASP A 11 12.82 -14.77 -10.24
CA ASP A 11 12.39 -16.16 -10.28
C ASP A 11 11.00 -16.26 -9.62
N ALA A 12 9.97 -16.33 -10.47
CA ALA A 12 8.56 -16.31 -10.05
C ALA A 12 8.17 -17.54 -9.23
N GLU A 13 8.69 -18.72 -9.56
CA GLU A 13 8.41 -19.96 -8.83
C GLU A 13 9.05 -19.92 -7.45
N HIS A 14 10.32 -19.50 -7.38
CA HIS A 14 11.04 -19.35 -6.12
C HIS A 14 10.40 -18.28 -5.22
N LEU A 15 10.03 -17.12 -5.80
CA LEU A 15 9.31 -16.08 -5.06
C LEU A 15 7.98 -16.59 -4.52
N SER A 16 7.22 -17.33 -5.32
CA SER A 16 5.93 -17.90 -4.91
C SER A 16 6.11 -18.90 -3.77
N ALA A 17 7.14 -19.75 -3.83
CA ALA A 17 7.45 -20.70 -2.76
C ALA A 17 7.84 -20.00 -1.44
N GLU A 18 8.69 -18.97 -1.50
CA GLU A 18 9.07 -18.14 -0.33
C GLU A 18 7.88 -17.41 0.30
N LEU A 19 6.85 -17.10 -0.49
CA LEU A 19 5.64 -16.43 -0.03
C LEU A 19 4.53 -17.40 0.40
N ALA A 20 4.60 -18.68 0.02
CA ALA A 20 3.55 -19.68 0.22
C ALA A 20 3.19 -19.90 1.70
N ASP A 21 4.19 -19.88 2.59
CA ASP A 21 3.99 -20.05 4.04
C ASP A 21 3.36 -18.82 4.71
N PHE A 22 3.21 -17.72 3.97
CA PHE A 22 2.71 -16.45 4.47
C PHE A 22 1.29 -16.17 3.94
N SER A 23 0.33 -17.03 4.32
CA SER A 23 -1.11 -16.88 4.06
C SER A 23 -1.79 -15.70 4.79
N GLY A 24 -1.02 -14.68 5.19
CA GLY A 24 -1.55 -13.51 5.88
C GLY A 24 -2.21 -12.54 4.92
N TYR A 25 -3.52 -12.30 5.10
CA TYR A 25 -4.28 -11.19 4.48
C TYR A 25 -3.78 -9.77 4.86
N ARG A 26 -2.53 -9.63 5.32
CA ARG A 26 -1.93 -8.36 5.77
C ARG A 26 -0.91 -7.87 4.75
N VAL A 27 -1.30 -6.84 4.00
CA VAL A 27 -0.47 -6.17 3.00
C VAL A 27 0.91 -5.77 3.55
N GLY A 28 1.00 -5.35 4.82
CA GLY A 28 2.27 -4.98 5.46
C GLY A 28 3.30 -6.11 5.51
N ARG A 29 2.90 -7.29 6.00
CA ARG A 29 3.79 -8.45 6.11
C ARG A 29 4.20 -8.99 4.74
N TYR A 30 3.25 -8.98 3.80
CA TYR A 30 3.54 -9.31 2.40
C TYR A 30 4.58 -8.37 1.80
N PHE A 31 4.42 -7.06 2.00
CA PHE A 31 5.38 -6.05 1.56
C PHE A 31 6.77 -6.23 2.17
N GLU A 32 6.87 -6.48 3.48
CA GLU A 32 8.15 -6.74 4.15
C GLU A 32 8.88 -7.94 3.53
N ARG A 33 8.14 -9.01 3.18
CA ARG A 33 8.72 -10.20 2.53
C ARG A 33 9.18 -9.92 1.11
N LEU A 34 8.39 -9.18 0.33
CA LEU A 34 8.80 -8.74 -1.01
C LEU A 34 10.10 -7.92 -0.95
N VAL A 35 10.20 -7.00 0.02
CA VAL A 35 11.42 -6.20 0.20
C VAL A 35 12.60 -7.08 0.59
N LEU A 36 12.41 -8.03 1.51
CA LEU A 36 13.47 -8.94 1.92
C LEU A 36 13.96 -9.81 0.75
N TYR A 37 13.03 -10.41 -0.01
CA TYR A 37 13.36 -11.19 -1.19
C TYR A 37 14.14 -10.35 -2.21
N TRP A 38 13.69 -9.13 -2.47
CA TRP A 38 14.39 -8.20 -3.37
C TRP A 38 15.80 -7.88 -2.88
N LEU A 39 15.99 -7.67 -1.58
CA LEU A 39 17.32 -7.45 -1.01
C LEU A 39 18.22 -8.69 -1.14
N GLN A 40 17.72 -9.88 -0.82
CA GLN A 40 18.51 -11.11 -0.78
C GLN A 40 18.83 -11.70 -2.16
N HIS A 41 17.85 -11.74 -3.06
CA HIS A 41 17.99 -12.49 -4.32
C HIS A 41 18.34 -11.58 -5.50
N LEU A 42 17.79 -10.36 -5.52
CA LEU A 42 17.97 -9.43 -6.64
C LEU A 42 19.14 -8.48 -6.39
N ARG A 43 19.19 -7.86 -5.22
CA ARG A 43 20.32 -6.98 -4.83
C ARG A 43 21.50 -7.75 -4.23
N ARG A 44 21.27 -8.96 -3.72
CA ARG A 44 22.28 -9.83 -3.12
C ARG A 44 23.08 -9.14 -2.01
N VAL A 45 22.38 -8.34 -1.20
CA VAL A 45 22.97 -7.66 -0.04
C VAL A 45 22.96 -8.57 1.19
N GLU A 46 23.90 -8.35 2.10
CA GLU A 46 23.97 -9.09 3.36
C GLU A 46 22.89 -8.59 4.32
N ILE A 47 21.93 -9.46 4.65
CA ILE A 47 20.94 -9.18 5.71
C ILE A 47 21.59 -9.46 7.07
N VAL A 48 21.76 -8.41 7.85
CA VAL A 48 22.35 -8.48 9.20
C VAL A 48 21.29 -8.88 10.23
N ALA A 49 20.09 -8.30 10.14
CA ALA A 49 18.96 -8.69 10.98
C ALA A 49 17.63 -8.32 10.32
N GLN A 50 16.58 -9.06 10.67
CA GLN A 50 15.19 -8.77 10.32
C GLN A 50 14.32 -8.91 11.57
N SER A 51 13.28 -8.08 11.70
CA SER A 51 12.34 -8.10 12.83
C SER A 51 13.02 -8.16 14.20
N LEU A 52 14.05 -7.34 14.38
CA LEU A 52 14.92 -7.41 15.55
C LEU A 52 14.27 -6.70 16.75
N PRO A 53 13.93 -7.41 17.84
CA PRO A 53 13.28 -6.79 18.99
C PRO A 53 14.25 -5.87 19.74
N VAL A 54 13.84 -4.62 19.95
CA VAL A 54 14.56 -3.63 20.75
C VAL A 54 14.07 -3.73 22.19
N ARG A 55 14.98 -3.97 23.14
CA ARG A 55 14.64 -4.19 24.56
C ARG A 55 15.18 -3.09 25.47
N LYS A 56 14.45 -2.83 26.58
CA LYS A 56 14.91 -2.06 27.74
C LYS A 56 14.75 -2.94 28.97
N GLY A 57 15.85 -3.53 29.44
CA GLY A 57 15.79 -4.61 30.42
C GLY A 57 15.02 -5.81 29.86
N LYS A 58 14.04 -6.32 30.62
CA LYS A 58 13.21 -7.46 30.20
C LYS A 58 12.05 -7.10 29.27
N ARG A 59 11.82 -5.81 28.98
CA ARG A 59 10.67 -5.33 28.18
C ARG A 59 11.08 -5.04 26.74
N THR A 60 10.36 -5.60 25.78
CA THR A 60 10.42 -5.17 24.37
C THR A 60 9.72 -3.81 24.23
N ILE A 61 10.47 -2.80 23.78
CA ILE A 61 9.98 -1.43 23.59
C ILE A 61 9.73 -1.11 22.11
N GLY A 62 10.11 -2.03 21.22
CA GLY A 62 10.02 -1.85 19.79
C GLY A 62 10.66 -2.98 19.01
N GLU A 63 10.71 -2.78 17.71
CA GLU A 63 11.35 -3.63 16.72
C GLU A 63 12.11 -2.71 15.76
N ILE A 64 13.20 -3.22 15.20
CA ILE A 64 13.89 -2.70 14.01
C ILE A 64 13.52 -3.66 12.88
N ASP A 65 12.91 -3.13 11.82
CA ASP A 65 12.36 -3.98 10.75
C ASP A 65 13.47 -4.66 9.95
N LEU A 66 14.49 -3.90 9.50
CA LEU A 66 15.63 -4.44 8.74
C LEU A 66 16.96 -3.75 9.08
N LEU A 67 18.01 -4.55 9.21
CA LEU A 67 19.41 -4.15 9.17
C LEU A 67 20.13 -4.96 8.08
N PHE A 68 20.83 -4.29 7.18
CA PHE A 68 21.59 -4.94 6.11
C PHE A 68 22.81 -4.10 5.71
N ARG A 69 23.80 -4.73 5.06
CA ARG A 69 24.91 -3.98 4.43
C ARG A 69 24.58 -3.71 2.99
N ASP A 70 24.55 -2.44 2.60
CA ASP A 70 24.31 -2.08 1.19
C ASP A 70 25.50 -2.46 0.29
N GLU A 71 25.37 -2.21 -1.01
CA GLU A 71 26.41 -2.56 -1.99
C GLU A 71 27.72 -1.78 -1.79
N GLN A 72 27.70 -0.70 -1.00
CA GLN A 72 28.89 0.05 -0.61
C GLN A 72 29.46 -0.43 0.74
N GLY A 73 28.89 -1.48 1.33
CA GLY A 73 29.30 -2.05 2.62
C GLY A 73 28.75 -1.30 3.85
N ARG A 74 27.92 -0.27 3.65
CA ARG A 74 27.38 0.56 4.73
C ARG A 74 26.28 -0.16 5.48
N LEU A 75 26.34 -0.14 6.81
CA LEU A 75 25.30 -0.72 7.64
C LEU A 75 24.06 0.19 7.60
N THR A 76 22.99 -0.32 7.01
CA THR A 76 21.75 0.40 6.75
C THR A 76 20.62 -0.16 7.61
N HIS A 77 19.93 0.74 8.32
CA HIS A 77 18.69 0.48 9.06
C HIS A 77 17.50 1.00 8.26
N TRP A 78 16.57 0.11 7.92
CA TRP A 78 15.29 0.47 7.34
C TRP A 78 14.12 0.18 8.28
N GLU A 79 13.22 1.16 8.35
CA GLU A 79 11.86 0.99 8.89
C GLU A 79 10.90 0.88 7.71
N LEU A 80 10.24 -0.26 7.57
CA LEU A 80 9.38 -0.59 6.45
C LEU A 80 7.94 -0.17 6.73
N ALA A 81 7.26 0.33 5.69
CA ALA A 81 5.81 0.43 5.74
C ALA A 81 5.20 0.44 4.34
N VAL A 82 4.02 -0.15 4.23
CA VAL A 82 3.09 0.11 3.12
C VAL A 82 1.86 0.81 3.67
N LYS A 83 1.46 1.92 3.04
CA LYS A 83 0.34 2.75 3.51
C LYS A 83 -0.55 3.25 2.39
N PHE A 84 -1.83 3.37 2.70
CA PHE A 84 -2.86 3.85 1.80
C PHE A 84 -3.66 4.89 2.56
N TYR A 85 -3.65 6.13 2.07
CA TYR A 85 -4.34 7.24 2.71
C TYR A 85 -5.28 7.92 1.72
N LEU A 86 -6.47 8.25 2.17
CA LEU A 86 -7.50 8.98 1.45
C LEU A 86 -7.41 10.44 1.88
N TYR A 87 -7.26 11.34 0.92
CA TYR A 87 -7.27 12.78 1.14
C TYR A 87 -8.72 13.26 1.34
N VAL A 88 -8.96 13.94 2.46
CA VAL A 88 -10.27 14.47 2.86
C VAL A 88 -10.08 15.93 3.31
N PRO A 89 -10.16 16.92 2.39
CA PRO A 89 -9.82 18.32 2.70
C PRO A 89 -10.66 18.94 3.83
N GLN A 90 -11.92 18.55 3.92
CA GLN A 90 -12.92 19.02 4.89
C GLN A 90 -12.78 18.39 6.28
N VAL A 91 -11.96 17.33 6.43
CA VAL A 91 -11.73 16.67 7.72
C VAL A 91 -10.26 16.81 8.12
N ARG A 92 -10.03 17.25 9.35
CA ARG A 92 -8.69 17.30 9.95
C ARG A 92 -8.63 16.42 11.20
N ALA A 93 -8.71 15.11 11.01
CA ALA A 93 -8.65 14.16 12.12
C ALA A 93 -7.19 13.93 12.53
N LEU A 94 -6.90 14.01 13.84
CA LEU A 94 -5.54 13.82 14.38
C LEU A 94 -4.48 14.67 13.66
N ASN A 95 -4.83 15.94 13.34
CA ASN A 95 -4.00 16.88 12.60
C ASN A 95 -3.65 16.48 11.15
N SER A 96 -4.43 15.59 10.54
CA SER A 96 -4.21 15.05 9.21
C SER A 96 -5.42 15.23 8.31
N HIS A 97 -5.16 15.56 7.04
CA HIS A 97 -6.14 15.47 5.95
C HIS A 97 -6.04 14.13 5.19
N TYR A 98 -5.13 13.25 5.60
CA TYR A 98 -4.78 12.00 4.92
C TYR A 98 -5.08 10.81 5.83
N LEU A 99 -6.28 10.28 5.68
CA LEU A 99 -6.87 9.28 6.57
C LEU A 99 -6.77 7.90 5.94
N GLY A 100 -6.34 6.90 6.71
CA GLY A 100 -6.42 5.52 6.25
C GLY A 100 -7.88 5.05 6.22
N PRO A 101 -8.15 3.89 5.59
CA PRO A 101 -9.45 3.22 5.70
C PRO A 101 -9.94 3.10 7.16
N ASN A 102 -9.01 2.84 8.09
CA ASN A 102 -9.22 3.09 9.51
C ASN A 102 -8.78 4.53 9.84
N VAL A 103 -9.74 5.40 10.16
CA VAL A 103 -9.53 6.84 10.37
C VAL A 103 -8.55 7.18 11.49
N ARG A 104 -8.27 6.24 12.41
CA ARG A 104 -7.23 6.43 13.41
C ARG A 104 -5.84 6.42 12.76
N ASP A 105 -5.61 5.62 11.72
CA ASP A 105 -4.34 5.56 10.99
C ASP A 105 -4.21 6.76 10.05
N THR A 106 -3.50 7.80 10.49
CA THR A 106 -3.26 9.01 9.69
C THR A 106 -1.82 9.10 9.20
N PHE A 107 -1.61 9.81 8.09
CA PHE A 107 -0.29 10.04 7.52
C PHE A 107 0.65 10.70 8.54
N GLU A 108 0.23 11.81 9.14
CA GLU A 108 1.01 12.61 10.08
C GLU A 108 1.43 11.77 11.29
N ARG A 109 0.52 10.99 11.86
CA ARG A 109 0.84 10.12 13.00
C ARG A 109 1.83 9.02 12.62
N LYS A 110 1.71 8.42 11.42
CA LYS A 110 2.66 7.41 10.96
C LYS A 110 4.04 8.01 10.68
N MET A 111 4.11 9.18 10.04
CA MET A 111 5.38 9.86 9.77
C MET A 111 6.06 10.28 11.08
N GLN A 112 5.33 10.92 12.00
CA GLN A 112 5.86 11.30 13.31
C GLN A 112 6.42 10.09 14.05
N ARG A 113 5.65 8.99 14.16
CA ARG A 113 6.12 7.76 14.80
C ARG A 113 7.37 7.21 14.13
N LEU A 114 7.41 7.19 12.80
CA LEU A 114 8.53 6.60 12.08
C LEU A 114 9.81 7.40 12.27
N PHE A 115 9.77 8.72 12.08
CA PHE A 115 10.95 9.58 12.14
C PHE A 115 11.40 9.94 13.55
N ASP A 116 10.46 10.14 14.49
CA ASP A 116 10.78 10.62 15.84
C ASP A 116 11.00 9.46 16.82
N VAL A 117 10.41 8.28 16.54
CA VAL A 117 10.45 7.14 17.46
C VAL A 117 11.14 5.93 16.86
N GLN A 118 10.77 5.49 15.66
CA GLN A 118 11.26 4.21 15.13
C GLN A 118 12.71 4.31 14.64
N LEU A 119 13.02 5.21 13.70
CA LEU A 119 14.38 5.38 13.17
C LEU A 119 15.44 5.67 14.25
N PRO A 120 15.16 6.50 15.28
CA PRO A 120 16.13 6.72 16.34
C PRO A 120 16.42 5.50 17.22
N ARG A 121 15.61 4.43 17.22
CA ARG A 121 15.80 3.24 18.07
C ARG A 121 17.15 2.59 17.86
N SER A 122 17.59 2.48 16.62
CA SER A 122 18.88 1.84 16.32
C SER A 122 20.08 2.69 16.76
N LYS A 123 19.91 3.97 17.14
CA LYS A 123 21.04 4.82 17.57
C LYS A 123 21.77 4.30 18.80
N ARG A 124 21.05 3.69 19.74
CA ARG A 124 21.62 3.21 21.00
C ARG A 124 22.28 1.84 20.83
N ASP A 125 21.52 0.90 20.27
CA ASP A 125 21.93 -0.51 20.22
C ASP A 125 22.77 -0.83 18.97
N PHE A 126 22.73 0.04 17.96
CA PHE A 126 23.50 -0.07 16.70
C PHE A 126 24.09 1.29 16.30
N PRO A 127 25.06 1.81 17.09
CA PRO A 127 25.67 3.11 16.82
C PRO A 127 26.34 3.16 15.45
N ASP A 128 26.92 2.05 15.01
CA ASP A 128 27.66 1.90 13.74
C ASP A 128 26.77 1.84 12.49
N VAL A 129 25.45 2.00 12.63
CA VAL A 129 24.56 2.17 11.47
C VAL A 129 24.87 3.50 10.79
N ASP A 130 25.34 3.42 9.55
CA ASP A 130 25.67 4.56 8.69
C ASP A 130 24.42 5.27 8.17
N VAL A 131 23.39 4.50 7.78
CA VAL A 131 22.18 5.02 7.13
C VAL A 131 20.94 4.56 7.89
N ARG A 132 20.07 5.51 8.26
CA ARG A 132 18.75 5.24 8.88
C ARG A 132 17.67 5.83 8.00
N GLN A 133 16.81 4.98 7.44
CA GLN A 133 15.86 5.42 6.43
C GLN A 133 14.46 4.81 6.59
N ALA A 134 13.46 5.67 6.39
CA ALA A 134 12.09 5.27 6.17
C ALA A 134 11.94 4.67 4.77
N PHE A 135 11.61 3.39 4.65
CA PHE A 135 11.25 2.77 3.38
C PHE A 135 9.73 2.58 3.32
N VAL A 136 9.05 3.66 2.98
CA VAL A 136 7.58 3.70 2.92
C VAL A 136 7.12 3.70 1.48
N LYS A 137 6.24 2.75 1.14
CA LYS A 137 5.55 2.66 -0.15
C LYS A 137 4.04 2.76 0.06
N GLY A 138 3.30 3.02 -1.01
CA GLY A 138 1.89 3.30 -0.87
C GLY A 138 1.30 4.14 -1.98
N ARG A 139 0.05 4.54 -1.75
CA ARG A 139 -0.75 5.38 -2.66
C ARG A 139 -1.54 6.39 -1.84
N ILE A 140 -1.74 7.57 -2.41
CA ILE A 140 -2.71 8.54 -1.90
C ILE A 140 -3.93 8.53 -2.82
N PHE A 141 -5.10 8.46 -2.23
CA PHE A 141 -6.36 8.45 -2.94
C PHE A 141 -7.03 9.82 -2.79
N TYR A 142 -7.51 10.38 -3.89
CA TYR A 142 -8.19 11.67 -3.93
C TYR A 142 -9.63 11.47 -4.37
N HIS A 143 -10.56 12.20 -3.78
CA HIS A 143 -11.93 12.16 -4.26
C HIS A 143 -12.00 12.87 -5.62
N PRO A 144 -12.71 12.36 -6.65
CA PRO A 144 -12.72 12.96 -7.99
C PRO A 144 -13.26 14.41 -8.02
N ARG A 145 -14.12 14.73 -7.04
CA ARG A 145 -14.71 16.07 -6.87
C ARG A 145 -13.86 17.03 -6.04
N ASP A 146 -12.82 16.54 -5.37
CA ASP A 146 -11.99 17.36 -4.51
C ASP A 146 -10.77 17.88 -5.28
N VAL A 147 -10.44 19.16 -5.05
CA VAL A 147 -9.20 19.72 -5.58
C VAL A 147 -8.03 19.18 -4.77
N ALA A 148 -7.07 18.58 -5.47
CA ALA A 148 -5.81 18.16 -4.86
C ALA A 148 -5.10 19.35 -4.18
N PRO A 149 -4.48 19.15 -3.00
CA PRO A 149 -3.80 20.23 -2.32
C PRO A 149 -2.59 20.70 -3.13
N ALA A 150 -2.39 22.02 -3.19
CA ALA A 150 -1.27 22.63 -3.90
C ALA A 150 0.10 22.24 -3.28
N ASN A 151 0.12 21.94 -1.98
CA ASN A 151 1.32 21.52 -1.26
C ASN A 151 1.09 20.16 -0.60
N THR A 152 2.07 19.28 -0.70
CA THR A 152 2.08 18.00 0.01
C THR A 152 2.68 18.15 1.42
N PRO A 153 2.23 17.37 2.42
CA PRO A 153 2.87 17.33 3.72
C PRO A 153 4.33 16.93 3.66
N ARG A 154 5.10 17.30 4.70
CA ARG A 154 6.47 16.85 4.88
C ARG A 154 6.54 15.31 4.83
N HIS A 155 7.53 14.78 4.11
CA HIS A 155 7.76 13.35 3.88
C HIS A 155 6.82 12.67 2.89
N LEU A 156 5.81 13.36 2.35
CA LEU A 156 5.06 12.85 1.19
C LEU A 156 5.83 13.20 -0.09
N SER A 157 6.17 12.18 -0.89
CA SER A 157 6.82 12.37 -2.18
C SER A 157 5.95 13.27 -3.08
N PRO A 158 6.51 14.27 -3.80
CA PRO A 158 5.74 15.03 -4.78
C PRO A 158 5.19 14.10 -5.88
N ASP A 159 5.96 13.10 -6.27
CA ASP A 159 5.61 12.09 -7.29
C ASP A 159 4.96 10.82 -6.66
N HIS A 160 4.22 10.98 -5.56
CA HIS A 160 3.52 9.84 -4.96
C HIS A 160 2.46 9.29 -5.93
N LEU A 161 2.23 7.97 -5.88
CA LEU A 161 1.17 7.34 -6.66
C LEU A 161 -0.19 7.89 -6.23
N ARG A 162 -0.96 8.37 -7.21
CA ARG A 162 -2.28 8.97 -7.03
C ARG A 162 -3.34 8.02 -7.57
N CYS A 163 -4.41 7.86 -6.81
CA CYS A 163 -5.55 7.02 -7.11
C CYS A 163 -6.84 7.73 -6.67
N GLU A 164 -8.00 7.12 -6.84
CA GLU A 164 -9.27 7.75 -6.48
C GLU A 164 -9.95 7.11 -5.28
N TRP A 165 -10.76 7.85 -4.54
CA TRP A 165 -11.70 7.20 -3.62
C TRP A 165 -13.09 7.78 -3.78
N ILE A 166 -14.08 6.92 -3.60
CA ILE A 166 -15.50 7.26 -3.71
C ILE A 166 -16.29 6.57 -2.61
N ARG A 167 -17.49 7.08 -2.31
CA ARG A 167 -18.42 6.38 -1.43
C ARG A 167 -19.17 5.29 -2.18
N ALA A 168 -19.70 4.31 -1.46
CA ALA A 168 -20.52 3.24 -2.01
C ALA A 168 -21.68 3.74 -2.88
N ALA A 169 -22.35 4.84 -2.49
CA ALA A 169 -23.44 5.44 -3.26
C ALA A 169 -22.98 6.10 -4.57
N GLU A 170 -21.68 6.40 -4.70
CA GLU A 170 -21.11 7.05 -5.89
C GLU A 170 -20.69 6.03 -6.96
N VAL A 171 -20.69 4.73 -6.66
CA VAL A 171 -20.39 3.65 -7.61
C VAL A 171 -21.32 3.69 -8.83
N ALA A 172 -22.59 4.05 -8.63
CA ALA A 172 -23.57 4.15 -9.71
C ALA A 172 -23.24 5.22 -10.77
N ALA A 173 -22.30 6.13 -10.47
CA ALA A 173 -21.83 7.17 -11.37
C ALA A 173 -20.48 6.85 -12.05
N LEU A 174 -19.92 5.65 -11.82
CA LEU A 174 -18.75 5.17 -12.56
C LEU A 174 -19.08 4.92 -14.04
N ASP A 175 -18.02 4.75 -14.84
CA ASP A 175 -18.14 4.46 -16.27
C ASP A 175 -18.96 3.20 -16.53
N ARG A 176 -19.74 3.26 -17.60
CA ARG A 176 -20.65 2.24 -18.10
C ARG A 176 -20.33 1.82 -19.52
N ASP A 177 -19.17 2.20 -20.04
CA ASP A 177 -18.65 1.68 -21.29
C ASP A 177 -18.54 0.14 -21.22
N ASP A 178 -19.03 -0.54 -22.27
CA ASP A 178 -19.05 -2.00 -22.36
C ASP A 178 -17.63 -2.60 -22.43
N ASP A 179 -16.64 -1.78 -22.82
CA ASP A 179 -15.22 -2.17 -22.87
C ASP A 179 -14.47 -1.95 -21.54
N VAL A 180 -15.14 -1.40 -20.51
CA VAL A 180 -14.56 -1.15 -19.19
C VAL A 180 -14.99 -2.24 -18.20
N PHE A 181 -14.01 -2.89 -17.60
CA PHE A 181 -14.22 -3.92 -16.60
C PHE A 181 -13.67 -3.51 -15.23
N TYR A 182 -14.18 -4.15 -14.19
CA TYR A 182 -13.74 -3.93 -12.83
C TYR A 182 -13.30 -5.22 -12.17
N ARG A 183 -12.32 -5.14 -11.27
CA ARG A 183 -11.86 -6.26 -10.44
C ARG A 183 -11.65 -5.80 -9.01
N LEU A 184 -12.10 -6.61 -8.05
CA LEU A 184 -11.76 -6.38 -6.64
C LEU A 184 -10.31 -6.77 -6.39
N VAL A 185 -9.52 -5.89 -5.79
CA VAL A 185 -8.12 -6.18 -5.46
C VAL A 185 -8.05 -6.74 -4.06
N ASP A 186 -7.83 -8.04 -3.98
CA ASP A 186 -7.73 -8.74 -2.72
C ASP A 186 -6.44 -8.46 -1.96
N LYS A 187 -6.52 -8.60 -0.64
CA LYS A 187 -5.32 -8.64 0.19
C LYS A 187 -4.66 -10.02 0.05
N PRO A 188 -3.31 -10.08 -0.04
CA PRO A 188 -2.37 -8.99 0.21
C PRO A 188 -1.95 -8.18 -1.04
N PHE A 189 -2.54 -8.43 -2.20
CA PHE A 189 -2.12 -7.93 -3.52
C PHE A 189 -2.46 -6.47 -3.82
N TRP A 190 -2.76 -5.66 -2.79
CA TRP A 190 -3.07 -4.23 -2.92
C TRP A 190 -1.96 -3.38 -3.57
N LEU A 191 -0.75 -3.91 -3.70
CA LEU A 191 0.36 -3.27 -4.41
C LEU A 191 0.45 -3.66 -5.89
N SER A 192 -0.07 -4.83 -6.27
CA SER A 192 0.08 -5.41 -7.60
C SER A 192 -0.71 -4.61 -8.62
N GLU A 193 -0.09 -4.19 -9.71
CA GLU A 193 -0.80 -3.74 -10.92
C GLU A 193 -1.68 -4.89 -11.42
N GLN A 194 -2.86 -4.56 -11.93
CA GLN A 194 -3.81 -5.55 -12.43
C GLN A 194 -3.69 -5.69 -13.95
N LEU A 195 -3.61 -6.94 -14.40
CA LEU A 195 -3.69 -7.35 -15.79
C LEU A 195 -4.75 -8.43 -15.87
N ALA A 196 -5.55 -8.43 -16.92
CA ALA A 196 -6.59 -9.43 -17.10
C ALA A 196 -6.70 -9.88 -18.55
N GLY A 197 -6.96 -11.17 -18.75
CA GLY A 197 -7.40 -11.69 -20.04
C GLY A 197 -8.92 -11.65 -20.15
N GLN A 198 -9.46 -11.67 -21.37
CA GLN A 198 -10.91 -11.74 -21.61
C GLN A 198 -11.59 -12.96 -20.95
N SER A 199 -10.86 -14.03 -20.67
CA SER A 199 -11.39 -15.26 -20.05
C SER A 199 -11.31 -15.29 -18.52
N ASP A 200 -10.80 -14.22 -17.90
CA ASP A 200 -10.70 -14.15 -16.44
C ASP A 200 -12.11 -14.07 -15.83
N SER A 201 -12.45 -15.04 -14.98
CA SER A 201 -13.81 -15.20 -14.44
C SER A 201 -14.18 -14.19 -13.34
N ASP A 202 -13.23 -13.35 -12.93
CA ASP A 202 -13.39 -12.37 -11.84
C ASP A 202 -13.51 -10.92 -12.34
N LEU A 203 -13.64 -10.75 -13.66
CA LEU A 203 -14.00 -9.47 -14.27
C LEU A 203 -15.48 -9.19 -14.05
N LEU A 204 -15.78 -7.96 -13.64
CA LEU A 204 -17.11 -7.49 -13.33
C LEU A 204 -17.50 -6.37 -14.29
N SER A 205 -18.72 -6.43 -14.83
CA SER A 205 -19.34 -5.25 -15.45
C SER A 205 -19.62 -4.17 -14.40
N HIS A 206 -20.01 -2.99 -14.86
CA HIS A 206 -20.50 -1.92 -13.98
C HIS A 206 -21.66 -2.40 -13.07
N GLU A 207 -22.65 -3.07 -13.65
CA GLU A 207 -23.84 -3.57 -12.94
C GLU A 207 -23.45 -4.62 -11.89
N GLU A 208 -22.58 -5.56 -12.24
CA GLU A 208 -22.11 -6.61 -11.34
C GLU A 208 -21.30 -6.02 -10.18
N LEU A 209 -20.40 -5.06 -10.45
CA LEU A 209 -19.66 -4.34 -9.42
C LEU A 209 -20.61 -3.58 -8.48
N ALA A 210 -21.57 -2.85 -9.04
CA ALA A 210 -22.52 -2.05 -8.27
C ALA A 210 -23.36 -2.92 -7.34
N GLU A 211 -23.86 -4.05 -7.84
CA GLU A 211 -24.63 -5.01 -7.06
C GLU A 211 -23.79 -5.63 -5.95
N LEU A 212 -22.58 -6.09 -6.27
CA LEU A 212 -21.66 -6.69 -5.29
C LEU A 212 -21.32 -5.70 -4.17
N LEU A 213 -20.97 -4.45 -4.52
CA LEU A 213 -20.63 -3.44 -3.52
C LEU A 213 -21.84 -3.04 -2.68
N ARG A 214 -23.04 -3.00 -3.27
CA ARG A 214 -24.29 -2.75 -2.55
C ARG A 214 -24.55 -3.84 -1.50
N GLU A 215 -24.41 -5.11 -1.87
CA GLU A 215 -24.55 -6.24 -0.92
C GLU A 215 -23.47 -6.21 0.18
N HIS A 216 -22.23 -5.92 -0.20
CA HIS A 216 -21.12 -5.82 0.75
C HIS A 216 -21.37 -4.72 1.79
N PHE A 217 -21.68 -3.50 1.36
CA PHE A 217 -21.92 -2.36 2.27
C PHE A 217 -23.28 -2.40 2.99
N ALA A 218 -24.19 -3.31 2.62
CA ALA A 218 -25.41 -3.55 3.38
C ALA A 218 -25.15 -4.27 4.72
N SER A 219 -24.01 -4.96 4.86
CA SER A 219 -23.69 -5.76 6.05
C SER A 219 -22.28 -5.54 6.62
N ARG A 220 -21.42 -4.78 5.93
CA ARG A 220 -20.01 -4.59 6.28
C ARG A 220 -19.53 -3.17 6.01
N ASP A 221 -18.74 -2.62 6.92
CA ASP A 221 -18.14 -1.29 6.76
C ASP A 221 -16.68 -1.31 6.28
N ARG A 222 -16.24 -2.47 5.77
CA ARG A 222 -14.87 -2.63 5.32
C ARG A 222 -14.69 -1.99 3.95
N CYS A 223 -13.77 -1.04 3.82
CA CYS A 223 -13.42 -0.48 2.51
C CYS A 223 -12.93 -1.56 1.54
N VAL A 224 -13.28 -1.38 0.26
CA VAL A 224 -12.94 -2.28 -0.83
C VAL A 224 -12.01 -1.55 -1.79
N LEU A 225 -10.96 -2.23 -2.26
CA LEU A 225 -10.07 -1.70 -3.28
C LEU A 225 -10.50 -2.30 -4.62
N VAL A 226 -10.75 -1.45 -5.60
CA VAL A 226 -11.24 -1.82 -6.93
C VAL A 226 -10.26 -1.31 -7.97
N SER A 227 -9.98 -2.13 -8.98
CA SER A 227 -9.27 -1.73 -10.18
C SER A 227 -10.25 -1.64 -11.33
N GLN A 228 -10.17 -0.53 -12.07
CA GLN A 228 -10.79 -0.36 -13.38
C GLN A 228 -9.78 -0.81 -14.43
N LEU A 229 -10.25 -1.58 -15.39
CA LEU A 229 -9.49 -2.24 -16.42
C LEU A 229 -10.04 -1.80 -17.78
N GLU A 230 -9.15 -1.38 -18.65
CA GLU A 230 -9.46 -0.95 -20.03
C GLU A 230 -8.65 -1.79 -21.02
N PRO A 231 -9.09 -1.91 -22.28
CA PRO A 231 -8.36 -2.64 -23.31
C PRO A 231 -6.93 -2.09 -23.44
N SER A 232 -5.96 -3.01 -23.41
CA SER A 232 -4.56 -2.64 -23.61
C SER A 232 -4.34 -2.19 -25.05
N PRO A 233 -3.77 -1.00 -25.29
CA PRO A 233 -3.42 -0.58 -26.65
C PRO A 233 -2.26 -1.41 -27.24
N ASP A 234 -1.46 -2.04 -26.39
CA ASP A 234 -0.21 -2.70 -26.78
C ASP A 234 -0.36 -4.23 -26.96
N CYS A 235 -1.36 -4.84 -26.30
CA CYS A 235 -1.55 -6.29 -26.27
C CYS A 235 -3.04 -6.65 -26.30
N ASP A 236 -3.58 -6.96 -27.47
CA ASP A 236 -4.93 -7.55 -27.61
C ASP A 236 -4.83 -9.09 -27.47
N PRO A 237 -5.67 -9.80 -26.69
CA PRO A 237 -6.84 -9.37 -25.92
C PRO A 237 -6.60 -9.27 -24.40
N MET A 238 -5.76 -8.32 -23.99
CA MET A 238 -5.51 -8.04 -22.57
C MET A 238 -6.14 -6.72 -22.15
N PHE A 239 -6.61 -6.68 -20.90
CA PHE A 239 -6.98 -5.45 -20.22
C PHE A 239 -5.89 -5.08 -19.21
N VAL A 240 -5.65 -3.77 -19.06
CA VAL A 240 -4.67 -3.19 -18.16
C VAL A 240 -5.35 -2.25 -17.18
N GLU A 241 -4.84 -2.15 -15.97
CA GLU A 241 -5.34 -1.19 -14.98
C GLU A 241 -5.18 0.25 -15.48
N SER A 242 -6.30 0.90 -15.80
CA SER A 242 -6.34 2.33 -16.10
C SER A 242 -6.45 3.16 -14.82
N GLN A 243 -7.16 2.62 -13.83
CA GLN A 243 -7.42 3.31 -12.58
C GLN A 243 -7.59 2.35 -11.40
N ARG A 244 -7.24 2.83 -10.21
CA ARG A 244 -7.50 2.14 -8.95
C ARG A 244 -8.25 3.06 -8.00
N MET A 245 -9.22 2.49 -7.29
CA MET A 245 -10.03 3.25 -6.35
C MET A 245 -10.35 2.52 -5.05
N PHE A 246 -10.39 3.28 -3.95
CA PHE A 246 -11.04 2.83 -2.74
C PHE A 246 -12.53 3.16 -2.78
N VAL A 247 -13.36 2.16 -2.55
CA VAL A 247 -14.77 2.36 -2.22
C VAL A 247 -14.92 2.27 -0.71
N VAL A 248 -15.49 3.31 -0.12
CA VAL A 248 -15.71 3.41 1.33
C VAL A 248 -17.21 3.43 1.67
N PRO A 249 -17.62 3.05 2.90
CA PRO A 249 -19.00 3.21 3.33
C PRO A 249 -19.46 4.66 3.22
N ASN A 250 -20.77 4.89 2.98
CA ASN A 250 -21.32 6.24 2.81
C ASN A 250 -21.10 7.14 4.03
N HIS A 251 -21.05 6.57 5.22
CA HIS A 251 -20.80 7.29 6.46
C HIS A 251 -19.32 7.58 6.70
N TRP A 252 -18.37 6.98 5.96
CA TRP A 252 -16.95 7.28 6.14
C TRP A 252 -16.68 8.76 5.78
N PRO A 253 -15.87 9.52 6.56
CA PRO A 253 -15.01 9.08 7.67
C PRO A 253 -15.65 9.21 9.06
N ALA A 254 -16.99 9.32 9.17
CA ALA A 254 -17.68 9.74 10.39
C ALA A 254 -17.67 8.74 11.56
N GLU A 255 -17.08 7.55 11.45
CA GLU A 255 -17.15 6.56 12.54
C GLU A 255 -15.78 6.05 13.01
N LEU A 256 -15.43 6.46 14.24
CA LEU A 256 -14.97 5.65 15.38
C LEU A 256 -14.85 6.54 16.66
N VAL A 257 -15.80 7.48 16.84
CA VAL A 257 -16.00 8.25 18.09
C VAL A 257 -17.20 7.65 18.83
N SER A 258 -16.98 6.44 19.34
CA SER A 258 -17.73 5.85 20.45
C SER A 258 -16.72 5.12 21.31
#